data_AF-A0A1E9A484-F1
#
_entry.id   AF-A0A1E9A484-F1
#
_cell.length_a   1.000
_cell.length_b   1.000
_cell.length_c   1.000
_cell.angle_alpha   90.00
_cell.angle_beta   90.00
_cell.angle_gamma   90.00
#
_symmetry.space_group_name_H-M   'P 1'
#
loop_
_entity.id
_entity.type
_entity.pdbx_description
1 polymer ?
#
loop_
_entity_poly.entity_id
_entity_poly.type
_entity_poly.pdbx_seq_one_letter_code
_entity_poly.pdbx_strand_id
1 'polypeptide(L)'
;MNYESSKPLTDARFKRLVGVQLTTFEEMLAVLKTAYQRKHAKGGRTSKLSLEDLLMATLQYMREYRTYEQIAADFGIHESNLIRRSQWVEATLIQSGFTISKTHLSAEDTVIVDAT
;
A
#
# COMPACT_ATOMS: atom_id res chain seq x y z
N MET A 1 0.06 8.15 -5.50
CA MET A 1 -1.30 8.72 -5.23
C MET A 1 -1.62 8.64 -3.75
N ASN A 2 -2.21 9.69 -3.14
CA ASN A 2 -2.65 9.68 -1.74
C ASN A 2 -4.14 9.33 -1.61
N TYR A 3 -4.58 9.00 -0.40
CA TYR A 3 -5.96 8.55 -0.15
C TYR A 3 -6.99 9.66 -0.37
N GLU A 4 -6.70 10.89 0.05
CA GLU A 4 -7.60 12.04 -0.13
C GLU A 4 -7.95 12.27 -1.62
N SER A 5 -6.97 12.17 -2.52
CA SER A 5 -7.21 12.32 -3.95
C SER A 5 -7.97 11.14 -4.56
N SER A 6 -8.07 10.01 -3.84
CA SER A 6 -8.77 8.81 -4.31
C SER A 6 -10.27 8.80 -3.98
N LYS A 7 -10.70 9.57 -2.96
CA LYS A 7 -12.11 9.68 -2.55
C LYS A 7 -13.11 10.03 -3.66
N PRO A 8 -12.82 10.96 -4.60
CA PRO A 8 -13.79 11.29 -5.66
C PRO A 8 -13.83 10.25 -6.79
N LEU A 9 -13.03 9.19 -6.74
CA LEU A 9 -13.00 8.18 -7.80
C LEU A 9 -14.19 7.22 -7.70
N THR A 10 -14.67 6.78 -8.85
CA THR A 10 -15.56 5.62 -8.93
C THR A 10 -14.78 4.33 -8.63
N ASP A 11 -15.45 3.31 -8.12
CA ASP A 11 -14.82 2.02 -7.78
C ASP A 11 -14.01 1.42 -8.94
N ALA A 12 -14.51 1.53 -10.18
CA ALA A 12 -13.81 1.08 -11.37
C ALA A 12 -12.48 1.84 -11.61
N ARG A 13 -12.45 3.16 -11.38
CA ARG A 13 -11.21 3.96 -11.51
C ARG A 13 -10.27 3.69 -10.33
N PHE A 14 -10.81 3.56 -9.12
CA PHE A 14 -10.04 3.20 -7.94
C PHE A 14 -9.33 1.86 -8.13
N LYS A 15 -10.05 0.82 -8.56
CA LYS A 15 -9.49 -0.50 -8.85
C LYS A 15 -8.38 -0.46 -9.90
N ARG A 16 -8.54 0.33 -10.96
CA ARG A 16 -7.52 0.49 -12.01
C ARG A 16 -6.26 1.20 -11.51
N LEU A 17 -6.41 2.18 -10.60
CA LEU A 17 -5.29 2.95 -10.09
C LEU A 17 -4.57 2.26 -8.94
N VAL A 18 -5.29 1.65 -8.01
CA VAL A 18 -4.73 1.06 -6.78
C VAL A 18 -4.46 -0.44 -6.92
N GLY A 19 -5.15 -1.11 -7.85
CA GLY A 19 -5.04 -2.56 -8.06
C GLY A 19 -5.92 -3.41 -7.14
N VAL A 20 -6.79 -2.81 -6.31
CA VAL A 20 -7.77 -3.49 -5.44
C VAL A 20 -9.13 -2.79 -5.51
N GLN A 21 -10.22 -3.53 -5.28
CA GLN A 21 -11.56 -2.93 -5.17
C GLN A 21 -11.64 -2.02 -3.94
N LEU A 22 -12.49 -1.00 -4.00
CA LEU A 22 -12.68 -0.08 -2.88
C LEU A 22 -13.17 -0.81 -1.63
N THR A 23 -14.08 -1.77 -1.80
CA THR A 23 -14.58 -2.62 -0.70
C THR A 23 -13.47 -3.40 -0.01
N THR A 24 -12.60 -4.06 -0.78
CA THR A 24 -11.43 -4.78 -0.24
C THR A 24 -10.45 -3.84 0.45
N PHE A 25 -10.25 -2.63 -0.09
CA PHE A 25 -9.42 -1.62 0.54
C PHE A 25 -9.96 -1.22 1.91
N GLU A 26 -11.27 -1.01 2.03
CA GLU A 26 -11.94 -0.68 3.29
C GLU A 26 -11.82 -1.82 4.32
N GLU A 27 -11.96 -3.09 3.89
CA GLU A 27 -11.77 -4.27 4.73
C GLU A 27 -10.34 -4.36 5.27
N MET A 28 -9.33 -4.20 4.39
CA MET A 28 -7.92 -4.15 4.78
C MET A 28 -7.66 -3.02 5.78
N LEU A 29 -8.22 -1.83 5.51
CA LEU A 29 -8.08 -0.68 6.39
C LEU A 29 -8.72 -0.92 7.77
N ALA A 30 -9.88 -1.59 7.83
CA ALA A 30 -10.54 -1.94 9.08
C ALA A 30 -9.65 -2.87 9.93
N VAL A 31 -9.06 -3.91 9.32
CA VAL A 31 -8.09 -4.78 9.99
C VAL A 31 -6.90 -3.99 10.54
N LEU A 32 -6.33 -3.11 9.72
CA LEU A 32 -5.19 -2.27 10.13
C LEU A 32 -5.56 -1.33 11.28
N LYS A 33 -6.75 -0.72 11.26
CA LYS A 33 -7.25 0.13 12.34
C LYS A 33 -7.37 -0.67 13.65
N THR A 34 -7.95 -1.87 13.61
CA THR A 34 -8.05 -2.74 14.80
C THR A 34 -6.67 -3.14 15.32
N ALA A 35 -5.76 -3.55 14.45
CA ALA A 35 -4.39 -3.91 14.83
C ALA A 35 -3.61 -2.71 15.39
N TYR A 36 -3.78 -1.54 14.79
CA TYR A 36 -3.14 -0.30 15.24
C TYR A 36 -3.63 0.11 16.63
N GLN A 37 -4.95 0.06 16.87
CA GLN A 37 -5.53 0.35 18.19
C GLN A 37 -4.99 -0.59 19.26
N ARG A 38 -4.89 -1.90 18.98
CA ARG A 38 -4.29 -2.86 19.92
C ARG A 38 -2.82 -2.55 20.20
N LYS A 39 -2.05 -2.20 19.17
CA LYS A 39 -0.63 -1.84 19.30
C LYS A 39 -0.41 -0.55 20.10
N HIS A 40 -1.32 0.41 19.97
CA HIS A 40 -1.24 1.72 20.62
C HIS A 40 -2.12 1.85 21.87
N ALA A 41 -2.74 0.76 22.35
CA ALA A 41 -3.58 0.77 23.55
C ALA A 41 -2.83 1.23 24.81
N LYS A 42 -1.51 1.01 24.86
CA LYS A 42 -0.64 1.45 25.96
C LYS A 42 -0.02 2.84 25.74
N GLY A 43 -0.49 3.58 24.73
CA GLY A 43 0.08 4.86 24.32
C GLY A 43 1.29 4.72 23.40
N GLY A 44 1.74 5.83 22.84
CA GLY A 44 2.91 5.90 21.96
C GLY A 44 2.85 7.04 20.97
N ARG A 45 3.94 7.23 20.20
CA ARG A 45 4.03 8.27 19.18
C ARG A 45 3.07 7.98 18.02
N THR A 46 2.23 8.95 17.69
CA THR A 46 1.40 8.93 16.48
C THR A 46 2.27 9.14 15.25
N SER A 47 2.00 8.39 14.19
CA SER A 47 2.72 8.58 12.93
C SER A 47 2.25 9.84 12.21
N LYS A 48 3.15 10.48 11.46
CA LYS A 48 2.83 11.59 10.56
C LYS A 48 1.96 11.14 9.38
N LEU A 49 2.08 9.87 8.97
CA LEU A 49 1.33 9.30 7.85
C LEU A 49 0.11 8.54 8.36
N SER A 50 -1.06 8.87 7.81
CA SER A 50 -2.33 8.20 8.08
C SER A 50 -2.25 6.69 7.77
N LEU A 51 -3.17 5.89 8.32
CA LEU A 51 -3.20 4.45 8.01
C LEU A 51 -3.67 4.22 6.57
N GLU A 52 -4.57 5.07 6.10
CA GLU A 52 -5.09 5.12 4.74
C GLU A 52 -3.96 5.34 3.72
N ASP A 53 -3.14 6.37 3.93
CA ASP A 53 -2.01 6.67 3.05
C ASP A 53 -0.90 5.63 3.15
N LEU A 54 -0.72 5.03 4.34
CA LEU A 54 0.23 3.92 4.51
C LEU A 54 -0.20 2.68 3.72
N LEU A 55 -1.48 2.31 3.78
CA LEU A 55 -2.02 1.21 2.99
C LEU A 55 -1.87 1.52 1.50
N MET A 56 -2.17 2.76 1.09
CA MET A 56 -1.97 3.20 -0.29
C MET A 56 -0.52 3.09 -0.77
N ALA A 57 0.44 3.55 0.04
CA ALA A 57 1.86 3.48 -0.28
C ALA A 57 2.34 2.01 -0.39
N THR A 58 1.81 1.14 0.48
CA THR A 58 2.15 -0.29 0.48
C THR A 58 1.57 -0.99 -0.74
N LEU A 59 0.32 -0.72 -1.10
CA LEU A 59 -0.30 -1.26 -2.31
C LEU A 59 0.41 -0.77 -3.58
N GLN A 60 0.78 0.51 -3.64
CA GLN A 60 1.62 1.05 -4.71
C GLN A 60 2.91 0.24 -4.86
N TYR A 61 3.62 -0.08 -3.78
CA TYR A 61 4.83 -0.91 -3.86
C TYR A 61 4.57 -2.37 -4.29
N MET A 62 3.45 -2.96 -3.85
CA MET A 62 3.15 -4.38 -4.11
C MET A 62 2.51 -4.63 -5.48
N ARG A 63 1.91 -3.60 -6.09
CA ARG A 63 1.15 -3.70 -7.34
C ARG A 63 1.73 -2.85 -8.47
N GLU A 64 2.37 -1.74 -8.14
CA GLU A 64 3.07 -0.89 -9.09
C GLU A 64 4.58 -1.12 -8.91
N TYR A 65 5.33 -1.18 -10.00
CA TYR A 65 6.79 -1.39 -9.99
C TYR A 65 7.59 -0.19 -9.45
N ARG A 66 7.01 0.59 -8.54
CA ARG A 66 7.60 1.79 -7.95
C ARG A 66 8.58 1.43 -6.83
N THR A 67 9.68 2.17 -6.74
CA THR A 67 10.65 1.98 -5.65
C THR A 67 10.16 2.61 -4.36
N TYR A 68 10.65 2.11 -3.21
CA TYR A 68 10.34 2.72 -1.92
C TYR A 68 10.79 4.17 -1.84
N GLU A 69 11.94 4.52 -2.42
CA GLU A 69 12.43 5.89 -2.51
C GLU A 69 11.45 6.82 -3.23
N GLN A 70 10.95 6.42 -4.41
CA GLN A 70 9.98 7.20 -5.17
C GLN A 70 8.68 7.41 -4.40
N ILE A 71 8.15 6.35 -3.78
CA ILE A 71 6.93 6.43 -2.98
C ILE A 71 7.16 7.32 -1.74
N ALA A 72 8.29 7.15 -1.06
CA ALA A 72 8.62 7.93 0.13
C ALA A 72 8.73 9.44 -0.19
N ALA A 73 9.28 9.79 -1.36
CA ALA A 73 9.33 11.15 -1.86
C ALA A 73 7.92 11.75 -2.07
N ASP A 74 7.02 11.01 -2.75
CA ASP A 74 5.62 11.45 -2.96
C ASP A 74 4.89 11.75 -1.65
N PHE A 75 5.12 10.93 -0.63
CA PHE A 75 4.46 11.05 0.68
C PHE A 75 5.23 11.94 1.67
N GLY A 76 6.39 12.49 1.29
CA GLY A 76 7.21 13.35 2.14
C GLY A 76 7.69 12.67 3.44
N ILE A 77 8.05 11.39 3.36
CA ILE A 77 8.58 10.58 4.48
C ILE A 77 9.93 9.97 4.12
N HIS A 78 10.69 9.52 5.13
CA HIS A 78 11.92 8.77 4.87
C HIS A 78 11.62 7.34 4.40
N GLU A 79 12.40 6.86 3.43
CA GLU A 79 12.30 5.51 2.87
C GLU A 79 12.33 4.42 3.95
N SER A 80 13.28 4.49 4.89
CA SER A 80 13.41 3.54 5.99
C SER A 80 12.15 3.47 6.88
N ASN A 81 11.45 4.59 7.06
CA ASN A 81 10.18 4.62 7.77
C ASN A 81 9.08 3.95 6.95
N LEU A 82 9.06 4.15 5.64
CA LEU A 82 8.09 3.51 4.75
C LEU A 82 8.28 1.99 4.76
N ILE A 83 9.51 1.50 4.54
CA ILE A 83 9.84 0.06 4.52
C ILE A 83 9.34 -0.63 5.80
N ARG A 84 9.73 -0.11 6.97
CA ARG A 84 9.34 -0.70 8.26
C ARG A 84 7.82 -0.72 8.46
N ARG A 85 7.11 0.32 8.01
CA ARG A 85 5.65 0.39 8.16
C ARG A 85 4.94 -0.49 7.14
N SER A 86 5.43 -0.58 5.91
CA SER A 86 4.89 -1.49 4.88
C SER A 86 5.06 -2.96 5.28
N GLN A 87 6.20 -3.35 5.85
CA GLN A 87 6.39 -4.70 6.41
C GLN A 87 5.37 -5.02 7.52
N TRP A 88 5.06 -4.05 8.38
CA TRP A 88 4.03 -4.23 9.41
C TRP A 88 2.62 -4.38 8.80
N VAL A 89 2.30 -3.59 7.76
CA VAL A 89 1.03 -3.72 7.03
C VAL A 89 0.92 -5.10 6.40
N GLU A 90 1.94 -5.53 5.67
CA GLU A 90 2.00 -6.84 5.01
C GLU A 90 1.81 -7.98 6.00
N ALA A 91 2.57 -7.99 7.11
CA ALA A 91 2.44 -9.02 8.13
C ALA A 91 1.04 -9.05 8.77
N THR A 92 0.44 -7.88 9.00
CA THR A 92 -0.90 -7.79 9.59
C THR A 92 -1.98 -8.32 8.64
N LEU A 93 -1.87 -8.00 7.34
CA LEU A 93 -2.80 -8.44 6.31
C LEU A 93 -2.69 -9.95 6.05
N ILE A 94 -1.47 -10.50 6.03
CA ILE A 94 -1.24 -11.94 5.94
C ILE A 94 -1.86 -12.66 7.14
N GLN A 95 -1.67 -12.13 8.35
CA GLN A 95 -2.25 -12.72 9.56
C GLN A 95 -3.79 -12.71 9.55
N SER A 96 -4.42 -11.75 8.88
CA SER A 96 -5.88 -11.71 8.70
C SER A 96 -6.37 -12.49 7.48
N GLY A 97 -5.50 -13.21 6.75
CA GLY A 97 -5.86 -14.06 5.62
C GLY A 97 -5.82 -13.39 4.25
N PHE A 98 -5.36 -12.14 4.13
CA PHE A 98 -5.16 -11.52 2.81
C PHE A 98 -3.84 -12.01 2.20
N THR A 99 -3.90 -12.51 0.96
CA THR A 99 -2.71 -12.85 0.17
C THR A 99 -2.56 -11.81 -0.93
N ILE A 100 -1.66 -10.85 -0.72
CA ILE A 100 -1.31 -9.84 -1.73
C ILE A 100 -0.02 -10.30 -2.39
N SER A 101 -0.10 -11.26 -3.32
CA SER A 101 1.07 -11.70 -4.09
C SER A 101 1.65 -10.50 -4.81
N LYS A 102 2.93 -10.16 -4.65
CA LYS A 102 3.58 -9.19 -5.56
C LYS A 102 3.31 -9.67 -6.97
N THR A 103 2.82 -8.80 -7.86
CA THR A 103 2.66 -9.20 -9.26
C THR A 103 4.08 -9.48 -9.75
N HIS A 104 4.49 -10.75 -9.78
CA HIS A 104 5.65 -11.15 -10.54
C HIS A 104 5.24 -10.86 -11.99
N LEU A 105 5.92 -9.92 -12.65
CA LEU A 105 5.91 -9.83 -14.11
C LEU A 105 6.10 -11.26 -14.60
N SER A 106 5.10 -11.79 -15.30
CA SER A 106 5.31 -13.02 -16.03
C SER A 106 6.44 -12.74 -17.02
N ALA A 107 7.31 -13.71 -17.28
CA ALA A 107 8.33 -13.57 -18.33
C ALA A 107 7.72 -13.18 -19.69
N GLU A 108 6.43 -13.45 -19.87
CA GLU A 108 5.61 -13.09 -21.04
C GLU A 108 5.37 -11.58 -21.19
N ASP A 109 5.45 -10.79 -20.11
CA ASP A 109 5.27 -9.33 -20.14
C ASP A 109 6.59 -8.57 -20.42
N THR A 110 7.70 -9.30 -20.58
CA THR A 110 9.02 -8.71 -20.85
C THR A 110 9.28 -8.65 -22.35
N VAL A 111 8.87 -7.57 -23.01
CA VAL A 111 9.34 -7.29 -24.38
C VAL A 111 10.74 -6.70 -24.29
N ILE A 112 11.75 -7.50 -24.67
CA ILE A 112 13.12 -7.01 -24.88
C ILE A 112 13.08 -6.17 -26.16
N VAL A 113 13.05 -4.85 -26.01
CA VAL A 113 13.21 -3.92 -27.14
C VAL A 113 14.70 -3.79 -27.40
N ASP A 114 15.21 -4.54 -28.38
CA ASP A 114 16.56 -4.35 -28.89
C ASP A 114 16.53 -3.11 -29.80
N ALA A 115 17.22 -2.05 -29.40
CA ALA A 115 17.36 -0.85 -30.22
C ALA A 115 18.52 -1.05 -31.19
N THR A 116 18.22 -1.16 -32.49
CA THR A 116 19.20 -1.15 -33.59
C THR A 116 19.73 0.25 -33.83
#